data_AF-A0A1V2RLE5-F1
#
_entry.id   AF-A0A1V2RLE5-F1
#
_cell.length_a   1.000
_cell.length_b   1.000
_cell.length_c   1.000
_cell.angle_alpha   90.00
_cell.angle_beta   90.00
_cell.angle_gamma   90.00
#
_symmetry.space_group_name_H-M   'P 1'
#
loop_
_entity.id
_entity.type
_entity.pdbx_description
1 polymer ?
#
loop_
_entity_poly.entity_id
_entity_poly.type
_entity_poly.pdbx_seq_one_letter_code
_entity_poly.pdbx_strand_id
1 'polypeptide(L)'
;MTPPELSTAETPPQTIWECCLVWADLLINLHVDALEQSRQDRLSEEDTALFAGVDRPLVSLLIAAALHERVRRLELSFTDAVFVPIAAPQEEGVSGTLRRSPYNALVLSPDLENQGRPSRVLLLKNALASHPDDRLLWDRVRTAALTVVDAIAASTRARHTGPRHPAACADGPYWERGITIGDVLLGEQDRRQLEGLAEIWGDEH
;
A
#
# COMPACT_ATOMS: atom_id res chain seq x y z
N MET A 1 -11.72 -20.54 38.38
CA MET A 1 -11.67 -19.31 37.56
C MET A 1 -10.39 -19.38 36.76
N THR A 2 -10.50 -19.72 35.49
CA THR A 2 -9.37 -19.76 34.55
C THR A 2 -9.22 -18.34 33.99
N PRO A 3 -8.02 -17.74 33.99
CA PRO A 3 -7.84 -16.42 33.37
C PRO A 3 -8.10 -16.52 31.87
N PRO A 4 -8.70 -15.49 31.23
CA PRO A 4 -8.93 -15.50 29.80
C PRO A 4 -7.58 -15.50 29.06
N GLU A 5 -7.43 -16.45 28.14
CA GLU A 5 -6.34 -16.46 27.17
C GLU A 5 -6.38 -15.15 26.36
N LEU A 6 -5.33 -14.34 26.50
CA LEU A 6 -5.02 -13.24 25.61
C LEU A 6 -4.66 -13.82 24.23
N SER A 7 -5.67 -14.11 23.43
CA SER A 7 -5.51 -14.46 22.01
C SER A 7 -5.45 -13.18 21.18
N THR A 8 -4.24 -12.67 20.99
CA THR A 8 -3.84 -11.77 19.89
C THR A 8 -2.32 -11.91 19.69
N ALA A 9 -1.87 -13.13 19.44
CA ALA A 9 -0.61 -13.30 18.72
C ALA A 9 -0.92 -12.96 17.25
N GLU A 10 -0.62 -11.74 16.81
CA GLU A 10 -0.56 -11.41 15.39
C GLU A 10 0.52 -12.30 14.77
N THR A 11 0.10 -13.40 14.15
CA THR A 11 1.03 -14.31 13.47
C THR A 11 1.72 -13.52 12.35
N PRO A 12 3.05 -13.51 12.29
CA PRO A 12 3.76 -12.81 11.21
C PRO A 12 3.35 -13.40 9.85
N PRO A 13 3.30 -12.59 8.78
CA PRO A 13 2.93 -13.04 7.45
C PRO A 13 3.85 -14.20 7.03
N GLN A 14 3.24 -15.27 6.50
CA GLN A 14 3.93 -16.50 6.09
C GLN A 14 4.14 -16.57 4.58
N THR A 15 3.43 -15.73 3.81
CA THR A 15 3.50 -15.71 2.36
C THR A 15 3.73 -14.30 1.82
N ILE A 16 4.29 -14.21 0.60
CA ILE A 16 4.48 -12.92 -0.09
C ILE A 16 3.15 -12.17 -0.23
N TRP A 17 2.07 -12.90 -0.49
CA TRP A 17 0.74 -12.31 -0.62
C TRP A 17 0.24 -11.68 0.68
N GLU A 18 0.45 -12.34 1.82
CA GLU A 18 0.14 -11.77 3.13
C GLU A 18 0.98 -10.53 3.42
N CYS A 19 2.27 -10.54 3.07
CA CYS A 19 3.10 -9.33 3.13
C CYS A 19 2.50 -8.20 2.28
N CYS A 20 2.07 -8.49 1.05
CA CYS A 20 1.48 -7.48 0.16
C CYS A 20 0.19 -6.88 0.73
N LEU A 21 -0.66 -7.68 1.39
CA LEU A 21 -1.87 -7.19 2.06
C LEU A 21 -1.53 -6.29 3.26
N VAL A 22 -0.60 -6.73 4.12
CA VAL A 22 -0.13 -5.94 5.27
C VAL A 22 0.49 -4.61 4.80
N TRP A 23 1.31 -4.65 3.74
CA TRP A 23 1.91 -3.44 3.18
C TRP A 23 0.88 -2.54 2.51
N ALA A 24 -0.12 -3.09 1.82
CA ALA A 24 -1.20 -2.28 1.25
C ALA A 24 -1.96 -1.52 2.34
N ASP A 25 -2.31 -2.18 3.45
CA ASP A 25 -2.97 -1.54 4.58
C ASP A 25 -2.08 -0.48 5.25
N LEU A 26 -0.77 -0.76 5.39
CA LEU A 26 0.20 0.21 5.86
C LEU A 26 0.22 1.47 4.98
N LEU A 27 0.31 1.30 3.66
CA LEU A 27 0.35 2.42 2.71
C LEU A 27 -0.91 3.29 2.80
N ILE A 28 -2.09 2.67 2.96
CA ILE A 28 -3.35 3.39 3.14
C ILE A 28 -3.34 4.16 4.46
N ASN A 29 -2.93 3.54 5.57
CA ASN A 29 -2.87 4.21 6.88
C ASN A 29 -1.92 5.42 6.84
N LEU A 30 -0.71 5.24 6.31
CA LEU A 30 0.24 6.34 6.15
C LEU A 30 -0.32 7.49 5.29
N HIS A 31 -1.12 7.17 4.27
CA HIS A 31 -1.76 8.18 3.44
C HIS A 31 -2.86 8.92 4.20
N VAL A 32 -3.69 8.20 4.97
CA VAL A 32 -4.73 8.79 5.83
C VAL A 32 -4.11 9.71 6.88
N ASP A 33 -3.08 9.25 7.59
CA ASP A 33 -2.38 10.04 8.60
C ASP A 33 -1.83 11.34 7.99
N ALA A 34 -1.23 11.26 6.80
CA ALA A 34 -0.73 12.44 6.09
C ALA A 34 -1.87 13.39 5.67
N LEU A 35 -3.02 12.87 5.23
CA LEU A 35 -4.19 13.68 4.90
C LEU A 35 -4.72 14.42 6.12
N GLU A 36 -4.86 13.72 7.26
CA GLU A 36 -5.34 14.29 8.52
C GLU A 36 -4.38 15.34 9.09
N GLN A 37 -3.06 15.16 8.93
CA GLN A 37 -2.08 16.17 9.32
C GLN A 37 -2.08 17.40 8.40
N SER A 38 -2.39 17.22 7.11
CA SER A 38 -2.39 18.30 6.12
C SER A 38 -3.68 19.13 6.11
N ARG A 39 -4.80 18.53 6.52
CA ARG A 39 -6.12 19.17 6.55
C ARG A 39 -6.44 19.58 7.99
N GLN A 40 -6.72 20.87 8.20
CA GLN A 40 -7.26 21.33 9.49
C GLN A 40 -8.69 20.79 9.77
N ASP A 41 -9.34 20.20 8.76
CA ASP A 41 -10.70 19.63 8.81
C ASP A 41 -10.71 18.13 8.48
N ARG A 42 -11.80 17.44 8.86
CA ARG A 42 -12.06 16.02 8.60
C ARG A 42 -11.97 15.64 7.11
N LEU A 43 -11.68 14.37 6.83
CA LEU A 43 -11.75 13.76 5.50
C LEU A 43 -13.10 14.04 4.81
N SER A 44 -13.08 14.17 3.48
CA SER A 44 -14.33 14.26 2.71
C SER A 44 -15.13 12.94 2.83
N GLU A 45 -16.43 12.95 2.50
CA GLU A 45 -17.24 11.73 2.51
C GLU A 45 -16.68 10.67 1.54
N GLU A 46 -16.16 11.11 0.39
CA GLU A 46 -15.54 10.25 -0.61
C GLU A 46 -14.22 9.62 -0.07
N ASP A 47 -13.34 10.43 0.52
CA ASP A 47 -12.11 9.96 1.14
C ASP A 47 -12.43 9.00 2.31
N THR A 48 -13.47 9.30 3.08
CA THR A 48 -13.92 8.45 4.18
C THR A 48 -14.37 7.10 3.65
N ALA A 49 -15.18 7.04 2.59
CA ALA A 49 -15.62 5.79 2.00
C ALA A 49 -14.45 4.92 1.49
N LEU A 50 -13.44 5.57 0.89
CA LEU A 50 -12.29 4.90 0.28
C LEU A 50 -11.22 4.44 1.27
N PHE A 51 -10.99 5.17 2.36
CA PHE A 51 -9.86 4.91 3.24
C PHE A 51 -10.23 4.47 4.65
N ALA A 52 -11.46 4.77 5.09
CA ALA A 52 -11.98 4.40 6.41
C ALA A 52 -13.32 3.64 6.34
N GLY A 53 -13.86 3.46 5.14
CA GLY A 53 -15.22 2.97 4.91
C GLY A 53 -15.26 1.67 4.11
N VAL A 54 -16.39 1.47 3.43
CA VAL A 54 -16.74 0.21 2.77
C VAL A 54 -15.86 -0.14 1.57
N ASP A 55 -15.23 0.86 0.94
CA ASP A 55 -14.40 0.65 -0.26
C ASP A 55 -12.93 0.38 0.09
N ARG A 56 -12.50 0.60 1.35
CA ARG A 56 -11.12 0.37 1.81
C ARG A 56 -10.58 -1.03 1.47
N PRO A 57 -11.33 -2.13 1.69
CA PRO A 57 -10.84 -3.47 1.32
C PRO A 57 -10.60 -3.63 -0.19
N LEU A 58 -11.31 -2.87 -1.03
CA LEU A 58 -11.13 -2.89 -2.48
C LEU A 58 -9.83 -2.17 -2.87
N VAL A 59 -9.58 -1.01 -2.25
CA VAL A 59 -8.34 -0.24 -2.45
C VAL A 59 -7.13 -1.05 -1.98
N SER A 60 -7.18 -1.60 -0.76
CA SER A 60 -6.12 -2.43 -0.18
C SER A 60 -5.80 -3.63 -1.07
N LEU A 61 -6.84 -4.37 -1.52
CA LEU A 61 -6.65 -5.50 -2.41
C LEU A 61 -5.97 -5.11 -3.74
N LEU A 62 -6.35 -3.99 -4.34
CA LEU A 62 -5.78 -3.57 -5.61
C LEU A 62 -4.30 -3.15 -5.48
N ILE A 63 -3.94 -2.48 -4.38
CA ILE A 63 -2.54 -2.18 -4.06
C ILE A 63 -1.75 -3.48 -3.83
N ALA A 64 -2.29 -4.41 -3.04
CA ALA A 64 -1.66 -5.70 -2.76
C ALA A 64 -1.46 -6.52 -4.05
N ALA A 65 -2.44 -6.52 -4.96
CA ALA A 65 -2.34 -7.15 -6.26
C ALA A 65 -1.19 -6.57 -7.08
N ALA A 66 -1.06 -5.23 -7.11
CA ALA A 66 0.02 -4.57 -7.83
C ALA A 66 1.41 -4.83 -7.20
N LEU A 67 1.51 -4.85 -5.86
CA LEU A 67 2.73 -5.26 -5.15
C LEU A 67 3.15 -6.68 -5.50
N HIS A 68 2.23 -7.63 -5.37
CA HIS A 68 2.47 -9.04 -5.66
C HIS A 68 2.87 -9.26 -7.12
N GLU A 69 2.24 -8.54 -8.03
CA GLU A 69 2.58 -8.55 -9.45
C GLU A 69 4.03 -8.10 -9.71
N ARG A 70 4.48 -7.00 -9.07
CA ARG A 70 5.88 -6.54 -9.18
C ARG A 70 6.85 -7.53 -8.54
N VAL A 71 6.53 -8.07 -7.37
CA VAL A 71 7.34 -9.11 -6.71
C VAL A 71 7.56 -10.30 -7.64
N ARG A 72 6.48 -10.79 -8.27
CA ARG A 72 6.55 -11.91 -9.22
C ARG A 72 7.34 -11.57 -10.47
N ARG A 73 7.15 -10.38 -11.06
CA ARG A 73 7.89 -9.96 -12.26
C ARG A 73 9.39 -9.82 -12.03
N LEU A 74 9.78 -9.43 -10.82
CA LEU A 74 11.17 -9.28 -10.41
C LEU A 74 11.75 -10.56 -9.80
N GLU A 75 10.97 -11.63 -9.73
CA GLU A 75 11.36 -12.92 -9.15
C GLU A 75 11.93 -12.79 -7.73
N LEU A 76 11.40 -11.85 -6.93
CA LEU A 76 11.90 -11.62 -5.58
C LEU A 76 11.49 -12.77 -4.66
N SER A 77 12.47 -13.23 -3.87
CA SER A 77 12.24 -14.19 -2.80
C SER A 77 11.43 -13.54 -1.66
N PHE A 78 10.95 -14.35 -0.71
CA PHE A 78 10.24 -13.83 0.46
C PHE A 78 11.09 -12.83 1.26
N THR A 79 12.40 -13.08 1.41
CA THR A 79 13.32 -12.17 2.13
C THR A 79 13.63 -10.89 1.35
N ASP A 80 13.57 -10.95 0.02
CA ASP A 80 13.88 -9.81 -0.85
C ASP A 80 12.64 -8.99 -1.24
N ALA A 81 11.44 -9.44 -0.83
CA ALA A 81 10.19 -8.80 -1.20
C ALA A 81 10.12 -7.32 -0.74
N VAL A 82 10.88 -6.92 0.28
CA VAL A 82 11.02 -5.52 0.71
C VAL A 82 11.65 -4.62 -0.37
N PHE A 83 12.40 -5.17 -1.33
CA PHE A 83 12.97 -4.42 -2.44
C PHE A 83 11.99 -4.18 -3.59
N VAL A 84 10.74 -4.59 -3.46
CA VAL A 84 9.72 -4.29 -4.47
C VAL A 84 9.56 -2.77 -4.64
N PRO A 85 9.68 -2.24 -5.87
CA PRO A 85 9.61 -0.81 -6.12
C PRO A 85 8.17 -0.29 -6.07
N ILE A 86 7.90 0.68 -5.19
CA ILE A 86 6.65 1.45 -5.13
C ILE A 86 6.59 2.42 -6.32
N ALA A 87 7.68 3.15 -6.52
CA ALA A 87 7.88 4.03 -7.65
C ALA A 87 9.29 3.82 -8.20
N ALA A 88 9.40 3.71 -9.52
CA ALA A 88 10.68 3.57 -10.21
C ALA A 88 10.60 4.21 -11.60
N PRO A 89 11.75 4.59 -12.17
CA PRO A 89 11.83 5.11 -13.53
C PRO A 89 11.08 4.22 -14.52
N GLN A 90 10.63 4.80 -15.64
CA GLN A 90 9.99 4.06 -16.74
C GLN A 90 8.71 3.32 -16.32
N GLU A 91 8.09 3.76 -15.22
CA GLU A 91 6.90 3.16 -14.63
C GLU A 91 7.14 1.68 -14.25
N GLU A 92 8.36 1.37 -13.81
CA GLU A 92 8.74 0.06 -13.27
C GLU A 92 8.45 -0.08 -11.77
N GLY A 93 7.50 0.70 -11.25
CA GLY A 93 7.01 0.58 -9.87
C GLY A 93 5.59 0.03 -9.81
N VAL A 94 5.10 -0.19 -8.60
CA VAL A 94 3.68 -0.44 -8.29
C VAL A 94 2.80 0.64 -8.92
N SER A 95 3.21 1.92 -8.83
CA SER A 95 2.50 3.03 -9.47
C SER A 95 2.33 2.83 -10.98
N GLY A 96 3.34 2.31 -11.66
CA GLY A 96 3.27 1.95 -13.08
C GLY A 96 2.33 0.79 -13.38
N THR A 97 2.33 -0.24 -12.53
CA THR A 97 1.37 -1.35 -12.62
C THR A 97 -0.06 -0.85 -12.46
N LEU A 98 -0.33 0.04 -11.51
CA LEU A 98 -1.66 0.63 -11.29
C LEU A 98 -2.12 1.54 -12.44
N ARG A 99 -1.19 2.24 -13.11
CA ARG A 99 -1.52 3.05 -14.30
C ARG A 99 -1.84 2.20 -15.53
N ARG A 100 -0.99 1.22 -15.84
CA ARG A 100 -1.01 0.52 -17.13
C ARG A 100 -1.74 -0.82 -17.12
N SER A 101 -1.67 -1.55 -16.01
CA SER A 101 -2.15 -2.93 -15.96
C SER A 101 -2.80 -3.33 -14.63
N PRO A 102 -3.65 -2.49 -13.99
CA PRO A 102 -4.27 -2.80 -12.71
C PRO A 102 -5.18 -4.03 -12.78
N TYR A 103 -5.92 -4.18 -13.89
CA TYR A 103 -6.76 -5.34 -14.13
C TYR A 103 -5.94 -6.64 -14.19
N ASN A 104 -4.84 -6.65 -14.94
CA ASN A 104 -3.99 -7.84 -15.07
C ASN A 104 -3.34 -8.22 -13.73
N ALA A 105 -2.92 -7.24 -12.92
CA ALA A 105 -2.42 -7.48 -11.58
C ALA A 105 -3.47 -8.18 -10.70
N LEU A 106 -4.72 -7.72 -10.77
CA LEU A 106 -5.83 -8.32 -10.04
C LEU A 106 -6.20 -9.73 -10.54
N VAL A 107 -6.12 -9.99 -11.84
CA VAL A 107 -6.31 -11.34 -12.40
C VAL A 107 -5.25 -12.29 -11.87
N LEU A 108 -3.99 -11.85 -11.80
CA LEU A 108 -2.85 -12.64 -11.36
C LEU A 108 -2.70 -12.74 -9.83
N SER A 109 -3.52 -12.03 -9.06
CA SER A 109 -3.51 -12.10 -7.61
C SER A 109 -4.03 -13.47 -7.14
N PRO A 110 -3.52 -13.99 -6.00
CA PRO A 110 -4.03 -15.22 -5.40
C PRO A 110 -5.54 -15.17 -5.13
N ASP A 111 -6.22 -16.30 -5.33
CA ASP A 111 -7.64 -16.47 -5.02
C ASP A 111 -7.80 -17.29 -3.74
N LEU A 112 -7.67 -16.61 -2.60
CA LEU A 112 -7.74 -17.21 -1.26
C LEU A 112 -9.04 -16.79 -0.58
N GLU A 113 -9.86 -17.76 -0.18
CA GLU A 113 -11.23 -17.52 0.32
C GLU A 113 -11.29 -16.51 1.47
N ASN A 114 -10.32 -16.57 2.39
CA ASN A 114 -10.27 -15.71 3.58
C ASN A 114 -9.44 -14.43 3.39
N GLN A 115 -8.87 -14.20 2.20
CA GLN A 115 -7.94 -13.09 1.96
C GLN A 115 -8.36 -12.27 0.73
N GLY A 116 -9.62 -11.79 0.74
CA GLY A 116 -10.10 -10.81 -0.23
C GLY A 116 -10.79 -11.37 -1.47
N ARG A 117 -11.17 -12.67 -1.51
CA ARG A 117 -11.91 -13.26 -2.62
C ARG A 117 -13.19 -12.50 -3.00
N PRO A 118 -14.07 -12.08 -2.08
CA PRO A 118 -15.26 -11.29 -2.43
C PRO A 118 -14.89 -9.94 -3.09
N SER A 119 -13.92 -9.24 -2.53
CA SER A 119 -13.39 -7.97 -3.05
C SER A 119 -12.80 -8.15 -4.45
N ARG A 120 -12.06 -9.25 -4.69
CA ARG A 120 -11.46 -9.57 -5.98
C ARG A 120 -12.52 -9.82 -7.04
N VAL A 121 -13.50 -10.67 -6.74
CA VAL A 121 -14.61 -10.99 -7.64
C VAL A 121 -15.40 -9.72 -7.97
N LEU A 122 -15.69 -8.90 -6.97
CA LEU A 122 -16.38 -7.62 -7.16
C LEU A 122 -15.58 -6.71 -8.10
N LEU A 123 -14.29 -6.48 -7.84
CA LEU A 123 -13.47 -5.61 -8.68
C LEU A 123 -13.31 -6.13 -10.11
N LEU A 124 -13.08 -7.44 -10.29
CA LEU A 124 -12.99 -8.04 -11.64
C LEU A 124 -14.29 -7.86 -12.43
N LYS A 125 -15.44 -8.01 -11.77
CA LYS A 125 -16.75 -7.76 -12.39
C LYS A 125 -16.89 -6.29 -12.79
N ASN A 126 -16.61 -5.36 -11.88
CA ASN A 126 -16.75 -3.93 -12.12
C ASN A 126 -15.78 -3.41 -13.19
N ALA A 127 -14.56 -3.98 -13.26
CA ALA A 127 -13.56 -3.64 -14.27
C ALA A 127 -14.02 -3.97 -15.71
N LEU A 128 -14.94 -4.91 -15.89
CA LEU A 128 -15.49 -5.32 -17.18
C LEU A 128 -16.94 -4.88 -17.39
N ALA A 129 -17.53 -4.18 -16.41
CA ALA A 129 -18.94 -3.81 -16.47
C ALA A 129 -19.20 -2.75 -17.55
N SER A 130 -20.33 -2.90 -18.24
CA SER A 130 -20.84 -1.90 -19.19
C SER A 130 -21.73 -0.86 -18.51
N HIS A 131 -22.24 -1.13 -17.30
CA HIS A 131 -23.03 -0.19 -16.54
C HIS A 131 -22.14 0.93 -15.99
N PRO A 132 -22.50 2.22 -16.14
CA PRO A 132 -21.66 3.34 -15.72
C PRO A 132 -21.33 3.31 -14.23
N ASP A 133 -22.30 2.99 -13.36
CA ASP A 133 -22.07 3.00 -11.90
C ASP A 133 -21.07 1.93 -11.46
N ASP A 134 -21.17 0.72 -12.02
CA ASP A 134 -20.20 -0.36 -11.76
C ASP A 134 -18.81 0.05 -12.24
N ARG A 135 -18.74 0.71 -13.40
CA ARG A 135 -17.48 1.21 -13.94
C ARG A 135 -16.88 2.32 -13.08
N LEU A 136 -17.71 3.20 -12.52
CA LEU A 136 -17.29 4.27 -11.62
C LEU A 136 -16.66 3.72 -10.34
N LEU A 137 -17.17 2.63 -9.78
CA LEU A 137 -16.53 1.98 -8.62
C LEU A 137 -15.10 1.53 -8.97
N TRP A 138 -14.92 0.87 -10.11
CA TRP A 138 -13.58 0.45 -10.56
C TRP A 138 -12.63 1.65 -10.73
N ASP A 139 -13.07 2.70 -11.42
CA ASP A 139 -12.22 3.86 -11.69
C ASP A 139 -11.91 4.65 -10.41
N ARG A 140 -12.85 4.74 -9.46
CA ARG A 140 -12.62 5.35 -8.14
C ARG A 140 -11.60 4.55 -7.32
N VAL A 141 -11.77 3.23 -7.20
CA VAL A 141 -10.82 2.36 -6.46
C VAL A 141 -9.43 2.40 -7.09
N ARG A 142 -9.35 2.34 -8.43
CA ARG A 142 -8.07 2.45 -9.16
C ARG A 142 -7.38 3.79 -8.90
N THR A 143 -8.13 4.89 -8.96
CA THR A 143 -7.60 6.23 -8.73
C THR A 143 -7.12 6.37 -7.28
N ALA A 144 -7.91 5.91 -6.31
CA ALA A 144 -7.53 5.91 -4.90
C ALA A 144 -6.25 5.12 -4.64
N ALA A 145 -6.15 3.89 -5.18
CA ALA A 145 -4.96 3.06 -5.05
C ALA A 145 -3.71 3.75 -5.63
N LEU A 146 -3.84 4.37 -6.80
CA LEU A 146 -2.74 5.11 -7.43
C LEU A 146 -2.32 6.33 -6.61
N THR A 147 -3.30 7.11 -6.12
CA THR A 147 -3.06 8.28 -5.27
C THR A 147 -2.30 7.90 -4.00
N VAL A 148 -2.70 6.84 -3.31
CA VAL A 148 -1.99 6.33 -2.11
C VAL A 148 -0.53 6.03 -2.45
N VAL A 149 -0.29 5.22 -3.48
CA VAL A 149 1.06 4.79 -3.86
C VAL A 149 1.94 5.96 -4.30
N ASP A 150 1.42 6.89 -5.09
CA ASP A 150 2.14 8.09 -5.54
C ASP A 150 2.45 9.04 -4.37
N ALA A 151 1.48 9.27 -3.48
CA ALA A 151 1.66 10.13 -2.32
C ALA A 151 2.74 9.58 -1.38
N ILE A 152 2.70 8.28 -1.07
CA ILE A 152 3.71 7.65 -0.22
C ILE A 152 5.09 7.68 -0.89
N ALA A 153 5.19 7.36 -2.17
CA ALA A 153 6.48 7.46 -2.87
C ALA A 153 7.04 8.89 -2.90
N ALA A 154 6.18 9.91 -2.98
CA ALA A 154 6.57 11.31 -2.94
C ALA A 154 7.04 11.76 -1.56
N SER A 155 6.40 11.29 -0.48
CA SER A 155 6.71 11.67 0.89
C SER A 155 7.82 10.85 1.55
N THR A 156 8.08 9.63 1.06
CA THR A 156 9.12 8.75 1.63
C THR A 156 10.51 9.34 1.41
N ARG A 157 11.21 9.61 2.52
CA ARG A 157 12.58 10.17 2.53
C ARG A 157 13.63 9.17 2.97
N ALA A 158 13.24 8.17 3.76
CA ALA A 158 14.15 7.15 4.25
C ALA A 158 14.76 6.35 3.08
N ARG A 159 15.96 5.82 3.29
CA ARG A 159 16.68 5.02 2.30
C ARG A 159 17.17 3.72 2.91
N HIS A 160 16.39 2.68 2.67
CA HIS A 160 16.80 1.31 2.92
C HIS A 160 17.97 0.94 2.00
N THR A 161 18.97 0.27 2.59
CA THR A 161 20.14 -0.23 1.86
C THR A 161 19.74 -1.45 1.03
N GLY A 162 20.17 -1.51 -0.23
CA GLY A 162 19.95 -2.69 -1.07
C GLY A 162 19.73 -2.36 -2.54
N PRO A 163 19.32 -3.37 -3.34
CA PRO A 163 19.09 -3.21 -4.76
C PRO A 163 18.01 -2.16 -5.06
N ARG A 164 18.25 -1.37 -6.11
CA ARG A 164 17.31 -0.38 -6.64
C ARG A 164 17.26 -0.46 -8.16
N HIS A 165 16.26 0.18 -8.76
CA HIS A 165 16.21 0.34 -10.20
C HIS A 165 17.50 1.01 -10.71
N PRO A 166 18.16 0.50 -11.77
CA PRO A 166 19.47 0.99 -12.20
C PRO A 166 19.47 2.45 -12.67
N ALA A 167 18.33 2.94 -13.15
CA ALA A 167 18.15 4.36 -13.51
C ALA A 167 17.66 5.23 -12.33
N ALA A 168 17.67 4.72 -11.09
CA ALA A 168 17.20 5.50 -9.96
C ALA A 168 18.15 6.67 -9.64
N CYS A 169 17.58 7.86 -9.43
CA CYS A 169 18.31 9.09 -9.13
C CYS A 169 17.90 9.65 -7.77
N ALA A 170 18.87 9.93 -6.90
CA ALA A 170 18.57 10.32 -5.52
C ALA A 170 17.78 11.63 -5.42
N ASP A 171 18.13 12.60 -6.29
CA ASP A 171 17.60 13.96 -6.27
C ASP A 171 16.53 14.20 -7.35
N GLY A 172 16.10 13.12 -8.02
CA GLY A 172 15.05 13.18 -9.02
C GLY A 172 13.65 13.34 -8.40
N PRO A 173 12.62 13.61 -9.22
CA PRO A 173 11.23 13.50 -8.81
C PRO A 173 10.92 12.10 -8.28
N TYR A 174 9.82 11.95 -7.54
CA TYR A 174 9.54 10.72 -6.80
C TYR A 174 9.60 9.42 -7.62
N TRP A 175 9.23 9.47 -8.91
CA TRP A 175 9.30 8.33 -9.82
C TRP A 175 10.74 7.98 -10.20
N GLU A 176 11.66 8.94 -10.26
CA GLU A 176 13.08 8.69 -10.50
C GLU A 176 13.80 8.12 -9.28
N ARG A 177 13.30 8.35 -8.06
CA ARG A 177 14.03 7.97 -6.83
C ARG A 177 14.16 6.47 -6.58
N GLY A 178 13.37 5.64 -7.27
CA GLY A 178 13.40 4.19 -7.09
C GLY A 178 13.05 3.81 -5.65
N ILE A 179 11.93 4.32 -5.15
CA ILE A 179 11.45 4.07 -3.78
C ILE A 179 10.92 2.63 -3.68
N THR A 180 11.38 1.90 -2.67
CA THR A 180 10.95 0.51 -2.41
C THR A 180 10.05 0.42 -1.17
N ILE A 181 9.42 -0.74 -0.95
CA ILE A 181 8.71 -1.00 0.32
C ILE A 181 9.65 -0.88 1.53
N GLY A 182 10.90 -1.33 1.40
CA GLY A 182 11.89 -1.21 2.46
C GLY A 182 12.13 0.25 2.89
N ASP A 183 12.10 1.19 1.94
CA ASP A 183 12.20 2.63 2.25
C ASP A 183 11.01 3.11 3.09
N VAL A 184 9.79 2.66 2.75
CA VAL A 184 8.56 3.01 3.47
C VAL A 184 8.59 2.43 4.88
N LEU A 185 8.95 1.15 5.02
CA LEU A 185 9.03 0.46 6.31
C LEU A 185 10.07 1.12 7.23
N LEU A 186 11.23 1.48 6.70
CA LEU A 186 12.27 2.19 7.44
C LEU A 186 11.78 3.57 7.91
N GLY A 187 11.17 4.35 7.02
CA GLY A 187 10.63 5.66 7.37
C GLY A 187 9.54 5.60 8.43
N GLU A 188 8.68 4.58 8.39
CA GLU A 188 7.67 4.36 9.41
C GLU A 188 8.27 3.94 10.75
N GLN A 189 9.29 3.09 10.74
CA GLN A 189 10.03 2.73 11.94
C GLN A 189 10.67 3.95 12.60
N ASP A 190 11.34 4.80 11.81
CA ASP A 190 11.96 6.03 12.29
C ASP A 190 10.92 6.98 12.89
N ARG A 191 9.75 7.14 12.23
CA ARG A 191 8.64 7.97 12.74
C ARG A 191 8.14 7.48 14.10
N ARG A 192 7.86 6.18 14.24
CA ARG A 192 7.39 5.61 15.52
C ARG A 192 8.42 5.75 16.63
N GLN A 193 9.70 5.62 16.32
CA GLN A 193 10.77 5.86 17.29
C GLN A 193 10.77 7.31 17.76
N LEU A 194 10.64 8.28 16.84
CA LEU A 194 10.58 9.70 17.20
C LEU A 194 9.34 10.03 18.04
N GLU A 195 8.19 9.45 17.73
CA GLU A 195 6.96 9.62 18.52
C GLU A 195 7.11 9.07 19.93
N GLY A 196 7.64 7.85 20.09
CA GLY A 196 7.89 7.29 21.42
C GLY A 196 8.90 8.10 22.24
N LEU A 197 9.91 8.70 21.58
CA LEU A 197 10.85 9.61 22.25
C LEU A 197 10.17 10.94 22.64
N ALA A 198 9.28 11.46 21.81
CA ALA A 198 8.51 12.68 22.12
C ALA A 198 7.53 12.46 23.28
N GLU A 199 6.94 11.27 23.43
CA GLU A 199 6.12 10.91 24.59
C GLU A 199 6.95 10.84 25.89
N ILE A 200 8.18 10.34 25.82
CA ILE A 200 9.07 10.22 26.99
C ILE A 200 9.62 11.59 27.43
N TRP A 201 9.85 12.52 26.51
CA TRP A 201 10.45 13.83 26.78
C TRP A 201 9.49 15.02 26.70
N GLY A 202 8.25 14.81 26.25
CA GLY A 202 7.22 15.85 26.11
C GLY A 202 6.39 16.12 27.37
N ASP A 203 6.56 15.32 28.43
CA ASP A 203 5.83 15.45 29.70
C ASP A 203 6.43 16.47 30.69
N GLU A 204 7.43 17.24 30.28
CA GLU A 204 7.86 18.43 31.01
C GLU A 204 7.33 19.68 30.30
N HIS A 205 6.11 20.15 30.61
CA HIS A 205 5.69 21.57 30.57
C HIS A 205 4.37 21.79 31.32
#